data_AF-A0A9W4MWH2-F1
#
_entry.id   AF-A0A9W4MWH2-F1
#
_cell.length_a   1.000
_cell.length_b   1.000
_cell.length_c   1.000
_cell.angle_alpha   90.00
_cell.angle_beta   90.00
_cell.angle_gamma   90.00
#
_symmetry.space_group_name_H-M   'P 1'
#
loop_
_entity.id
_entity.type
_entity.pdbx_description
1 polymer ?
#
loop_
_entity_poly.entity_id
_entity_poly.type
_entity_poly.pdbx_seq_one_letter_code
_entity_poly.pdbx_strand_id
1 'polypeptide(L)'
;MYRLPPARLCPCLQVITSTSRQLCRSISNARPSSIPDWNSNDEFFKFTRGRFVVDEAENLQKREIKFDMNRLASVAAESVGATRCISISKYPDGMFNKAFLMSMDDGQEVIAKVPNPHAGAAHFTTASEVATMDFAKSHPVGAEFIIMEKAEGVPLSQVWGTMKLPQKLQVLPAMTRLQKQWVSVSFSHYGNLYYAKDGQSLTGNQYVKDGKVVRDLEFAVVPATGRD
;
A
#
# COMPACT_ATOMS: atom_id res chain seq x y z
N MET A 1 -0.90 34.66 -20.71
CA MET A 1 -0.60 34.72 -19.26
C MET A 1 -1.61 33.84 -18.55
N TYR A 2 -1.35 32.52 -18.44
CA TYR A 2 -2.28 31.57 -17.83
C TYR A 2 -1.69 31.11 -16.50
N ARG A 3 -2.26 31.60 -15.39
CA ARG A 3 -1.97 31.12 -14.04
C ARG A 3 -2.73 29.79 -13.85
N LEU A 4 -2.00 28.70 -13.68
CA LEU A 4 -2.56 27.44 -13.17
C LEU A 4 -2.69 27.51 -11.64
N PRO A 5 -3.75 26.93 -11.05
CA PRO A 5 -4.00 27.01 -9.62
C PRO A 5 -2.98 26.17 -8.82
N PRO A 6 -2.78 26.47 -7.53
CA PRO A 6 -1.83 25.75 -6.69
C PRO A 6 -2.24 24.27 -6.55
N ALA A 7 -1.28 23.38 -6.75
CA ALA A 7 -1.41 21.97 -6.44
C ALA A 7 -1.72 21.82 -4.94
N ARG A 8 -2.96 21.48 -4.61
CA ARG A 8 -3.32 21.03 -3.26
C ARG A 8 -2.67 19.66 -3.08
N LEU A 9 -1.79 19.54 -2.10
CA LEU A 9 -1.40 18.26 -1.53
C LEU A 9 -2.69 17.60 -1.01
N CYS A 10 -3.08 16.47 -1.59
CA CYS A 10 -4.16 15.63 -1.03
C CYS A 10 -3.69 15.08 0.32
N PRO A 11 -4.39 15.36 1.44
CA PRO A 11 -4.04 14.84 2.76
C PRO A 11 -4.73 13.49 3.01
N CYS A 12 -4.61 12.54 2.08
CA CYS A 12 -5.25 11.23 2.19
C CYS A 12 -4.20 10.12 2.28
N LEU A 13 -3.35 10.21 3.31
CA LEU A 13 -2.79 9.02 3.93
C LEU A 13 -3.42 8.93 5.32
N GLN A 14 -4.73 8.68 5.38
CA GLN A 14 -5.36 8.34 6.65
C GLN A 14 -4.93 6.92 7.01
N VAL A 15 -3.89 6.81 7.84
CA VAL A 15 -3.72 5.63 8.69
C VAL A 15 -4.95 5.59 9.58
N ILE A 16 -5.87 4.67 9.30
CA ILE A 16 -7.12 4.52 10.05
C ILE A 16 -6.74 4.04 11.46
N THR A 17 -6.65 4.99 12.39
CA THR A 17 -6.69 4.68 13.82
C THR A 17 -8.17 4.57 14.21
N SER A 18 -8.61 3.35 14.48
CA SER A 18 -10.01 3.06 14.80
C SER A 18 -10.46 3.87 16.01
N THR A 19 -11.36 4.83 15.82
CA THR A 19 -12.18 5.37 16.90
C THR A 19 -13.64 5.08 16.58
N SER A 20 -14.16 4.08 17.30
CA SER A 20 -15.54 3.63 17.20
C SER A 20 -16.52 4.76 17.55
N ARG A 21 -17.37 5.13 16.59
CA ARG A 21 -18.64 5.80 16.86
C ARG A 21 -19.73 5.08 16.07
N GLN A 22 -20.54 4.30 16.78
CA GLN A 22 -21.75 3.68 16.27
C GLN A 22 -22.73 4.76 15.81
N LEU A 23 -23.18 4.66 14.55
CA LEU A 23 -24.42 5.29 14.12
C LEU A 23 -25.34 4.21 13.55
N CYS A 24 -26.39 3.91 14.30
CA CYS A 24 -27.46 3.00 13.89
C CYS A 24 -28.23 3.62 12.72
N ARG A 25 -28.32 2.93 11.58
CA ARG A 25 -29.30 3.25 10.52
C ARG A 25 -30.07 2.00 10.11
N SER A 26 -31.38 2.19 10.06
CA SER A 26 -32.44 1.22 9.82
C SER A 26 -32.34 0.54 8.45
N ILE A 27 -32.55 -0.78 8.45
CA ILE A 27 -32.43 -1.70 7.31
C ILE A 27 -33.65 -1.58 6.40
N SER A 28 -33.45 -1.24 5.12
CA SER A 28 -34.42 -1.48 4.05
C SER A 28 -34.17 -2.86 3.43
N ASN A 29 -35.19 -3.72 3.47
CA ASN A 29 -35.16 -5.09 2.96
C ASN A 29 -35.12 -5.12 1.42
N ALA A 30 -33.91 -5.24 0.86
CA ALA A 30 -33.69 -5.82 -0.47
C ALA A 30 -32.74 -7.00 -0.31
N ARG A 31 -33.13 -8.19 -0.78
CA ARG A 31 -32.28 -9.39 -0.76
C ARG A 31 -30.98 -9.09 -1.52
N PRO A 32 -29.80 -9.06 -0.88
CA PRO A 32 -28.55 -8.93 -1.60
C PRO A 32 -28.33 -10.24 -2.37
N SER A 33 -27.90 -10.15 -3.62
CA SER A 33 -27.11 -11.23 -4.23
C SER A 33 -26.02 -11.61 -3.22
N SER A 34 -25.94 -12.89 -2.86
CA SER A 34 -24.98 -13.35 -1.86
C SER A 34 -23.57 -13.00 -2.33
N ILE A 35 -22.88 -12.14 -1.57
CA ILE A 35 -21.47 -11.84 -1.80
C ILE A 35 -20.71 -13.18 -1.74
N PRO A 36 -19.85 -13.49 -2.72
CA PRO A 36 -19.07 -14.72 -2.69
C PRO A 36 -18.15 -14.72 -1.46
N ASP A 37 -17.96 -15.89 -0.85
CA ASP A 37 -16.94 -16.07 0.17
C ASP A 37 -15.55 -15.99 -0.48
N TRP A 38 -14.87 -14.87 -0.30
CA TRP A 38 -13.57 -14.64 -0.93
C TRP A 38 -12.48 -15.56 -0.39
N ASN A 39 -12.64 -16.12 0.81
CA ASN A 39 -11.70 -17.07 1.40
C ASN A 39 -11.69 -18.41 0.67
N SER A 40 -12.73 -18.72 -0.11
CA SER A 40 -12.81 -19.93 -0.91
C SER A 40 -11.89 -19.91 -2.15
N ASN A 41 -11.34 -18.75 -2.54
CA ASN A 41 -10.42 -18.66 -3.66
C ASN A 41 -8.96 -18.87 -3.22
N ASP A 42 -8.49 -20.09 -3.41
CA ASP A 42 -7.17 -20.53 -2.99
C ASP A 42 -6.00 -19.81 -3.70
N GLU A 43 -6.22 -19.28 -4.92
CA GLU A 43 -5.20 -18.57 -5.70
C GLU A 43 -4.79 -17.23 -5.06
N PHE A 44 -5.65 -16.66 -4.22
CA PHE A 44 -5.36 -15.42 -3.51
C PHE A 44 -4.19 -15.55 -2.54
N PHE A 45 -3.98 -16.75 -2.00
CA PHE A 45 -3.00 -17.01 -0.96
C PHE A 45 -1.68 -17.53 -1.52
N LYS A 46 -1.70 -18.10 -2.73
CA LYS A 46 -0.56 -18.77 -3.38
C LYS A 46 0.22 -17.82 -4.29
N PHE A 47 1.45 -18.21 -4.63
CA PHE A 47 2.21 -17.57 -5.70
C PHE A 47 1.79 -18.15 -7.06
N THR A 48 1.40 -17.29 -7.99
CA THR A 48 0.79 -17.66 -9.28
C THR A 48 1.51 -17.03 -10.49
N ARG A 49 2.48 -16.14 -10.28
CA ARG A 49 3.17 -15.45 -11.40
C ARG A 49 4.10 -16.35 -12.21
N GLY A 50 4.60 -17.45 -11.66
CA GLY A 50 5.53 -18.32 -12.38
C GLY A 50 6.11 -19.45 -11.55
N ARG A 51 7.22 -20.01 -12.03
CA ARG A 51 7.95 -21.13 -11.43
C ARG A 51 9.34 -20.68 -10.98
N PHE A 52 9.89 -21.38 -9.99
CA PHE A 52 11.25 -21.16 -9.53
C PHE A 52 12.18 -22.21 -10.13
N VAL A 53 13.37 -21.78 -10.54
CA VAL A 53 14.39 -22.66 -11.15
C VAL A 53 14.99 -23.62 -10.11
N VAL A 54 15.09 -23.19 -8.86
CA VAL A 54 15.69 -23.94 -7.74
C VAL A 54 14.73 -23.89 -6.55
N ASP A 55 14.66 -24.99 -5.78
CA ASP A 55 13.88 -25.13 -4.55
C ASP A 55 12.43 -24.62 -4.68
N GLU A 56 11.72 -25.08 -5.72
CA GLU A 56 10.41 -24.53 -6.07
C GLU A 56 9.39 -24.65 -4.94
N ALA A 57 9.28 -25.83 -4.32
CA ALA A 57 8.36 -26.05 -3.22
C ALA A 57 8.62 -25.08 -2.06
N GLU A 58 9.89 -24.88 -1.69
CA GLU A 58 10.27 -23.97 -0.61
C GLU A 58 9.99 -22.51 -0.97
N ASN A 59 10.29 -22.10 -2.21
CA ASN A 59 10.03 -20.75 -2.67
C ASN A 59 8.54 -20.41 -2.76
N LEU A 60 7.71 -21.39 -3.16
CA LEU A 60 6.25 -21.27 -3.14
C LEU A 60 5.74 -21.17 -1.71
N GLN A 61 6.20 -22.05 -0.81
CA GLN A 61 5.78 -22.05 0.60
C GLN A 61 6.16 -20.75 1.33
N LYS A 62 7.38 -20.23 1.12
CA LYS A 62 7.85 -18.93 1.65
C LYS A 62 7.03 -17.73 1.16
N ARG A 63 6.20 -17.92 0.13
CA ARG A 63 5.37 -16.90 -0.52
C ARG A 63 3.89 -17.16 -0.37
N GLU A 64 3.50 -18.27 0.24
CA GLU A 64 2.11 -18.52 0.61
C GLU A 64 1.80 -17.81 1.93
N ILE A 65 0.69 -17.08 1.97
CA ILE A 65 0.21 -16.43 3.20
C ILE A 65 -1.30 -16.64 3.29
N LYS A 66 -1.76 -17.17 4.42
CA LYS A 66 -3.18 -17.32 4.73
C LYS A 66 -3.61 -16.15 5.60
N PHE A 67 -4.73 -15.55 5.24
CA PHE A 67 -5.35 -14.42 5.91
C PHE A 67 -6.83 -14.40 5.56
N ASP A 68 -7.63 -13.60 6.27
CA ASP A 68 -9.05 -13.48 6.01
C ASP A 68 -9.32 -12.40 4.93
N MET A 69 -9.53 -12.86 3.70
CA MET A 69 -9.85 -12.02 2.54
C MET A 69 -11.20 -11.32 2.69
N ASN A 70 -12.20 -11.94 3.33
CA ASN A 70 -13.48 -11.27 3.58
C ASN A 70 -13.31 -10.08 4.52
N ARG A 71 -12.47 -10.24 5.55
CA ARG A 71 -12.13 -9.15 6.46
C ARG A 71 -11.33 -8.06 5.77
N LEU A 72 -10.35 -8.42 4.94
CA LEU A 72 -9.60 -7.43 4.15
C LEU A 72 -10.53 -6.62 3.24
N ALA A 73 -11.47 -7.29 2.55
CA ALA A 73 -12.45 -6.64 1.69
C ALA A 73 -13.40 -5.71 2.47
N SER A 74 -13.78 -6.11 3.69
CA SER A 74 -14.61 -5.28 4.58
C SER A 74 -13.87 -4.01 5.03
N VAL A 75 -12.62 -4.15 5.50
CA VAL A 75 -11.77 -3.02 5.91
C VAL A 75 -11.51 -2.09 4.72
N ALA A 76 -11.32 -2.64 3.52
CA ALA A 76 -11.17 -1.85 2.30
C ALA A 76 -12.42 -1.02 1.99
N ALA A 77 -13.62 -1.59 2.09
CA ALA A 77 -14.85 -0.83 1.88
C ALA A 77 -15.01 0.29 2.92
N GLU A 78 -14.78 -0.03 4.20
CA GLU A 78 -14.84 0.95 5.30
C GLU A 78 -13.86 2.11 5.09
N SER A 79 -12.64 1.84 4.60
CA SER A 79 -11.59 2.85 4.40
C SER A 79 -11.95 3.96 3.41
N VAL A 80 -12.86 3.68 2.48
CA VAL A 80 -13.32 4.63 1.45
C VAL A 80 -14.79 5.02 1.64
N GLY A 81 -15.41 4.59 2.74
CA GLY A 81 -16.81 4.88 3.06
C GLY A 81 -17.83 4.15 2.19
N ALA A 82 -17.42 3.09 1.49
CA ALA A 82 -18.31 2.24 0.70
C ALA A 82 -19.07 1.25 1.60
N THR A 83 -20.19 0.70 1.10
CA THR A 83 -20.95 -0.28 1.89
C THR A 83 -20.27 -1.65 1.85
N ARG A 84 -19.72 -2.03 0.69
CA ARG A 84 -19.10 -3.35 0.50
C ARG A 84 -18.18 -3.39 -0.72
N CYS A 85 -17.24 -4.33 -0.68
CA CYS A 85 -16.52 -4.77 -1.87
C CYS A 85 -17.37 -5.74 -2.69
N ILE A 86 -17.43 -5.54 -4.01
CA ILE A 86 -18.22 -6.34 -4.95
C ILE A 86 -17.37 -7.22 -5.87
N SER A 87 -16.07 -6.94 -6.00
CA SER A 87 -15.15 -7.68 -6.85
C SER A 87 -13.73 -7.61 -6.32
N ILE A 88 -13.01 -8.73 -6.37
CA ILE A 88 -11.59 -8.82 -6.02
C ILE A 88 -10.86 -9.53 -7.16
N SER A 89 -9.79 -8.91 -7.64
CA SER A 89 -8.87 -9.52 -8.60
C SER A 89 -7.43 -9.42 -8.09
N LYS A 90 -6.67 -10.51 -8.20
CA LYS A 90 -5.25 -10.51 -7.81
C LYS A 90 -4.38 -10.09 -8.99
N TYR A 91 -3.50 -9.11 -8.78
CA TYR A 91 -2.45 -8.81 -9.76
C TYR A 91 -1.39 -9.93 -9.80
N PRO A 92 -0.61 -10.04 -10.90
CA PRO A 92 0.54 -10.92 -10.93
C PRO A 92 1.45 -10.69 -9.72
N ASP A 93 1.79 -11.75 -9.00
CA ASP A 93 2.52 -11.62 -7.73
C ASP A 93 3.82 -10.81 -7.88
N GLY A 94 4.04 -9.93 -6.90
CA GLY A 94 5.36 -9.37 -6.65
C GLY A 94 6.28 -10.41 -6.01
N MET A 95 7.57 -10.12 -5.95
CA MET A 95 8.49 -10.95 -5.17
C MET A 95 8.19 -10.87 -3.67
N PHE A 96 7.76 -9.70 -3.18
CA PHE A 96 7.66 -9.41 -1.75
C PHE A 96 6.22 -9.22 -1.24
N ASN A 97 5.24 -9.15 -2.12
CA ASN A 97 3.86 -8.84 -1.78
C ASN A 97 2.86 -9.36 -2.81
N LYS A 98 1.65 -9.62 -2.32
CA LYS A 98 0.43 -9.81 -3.12
C LYS A 98 -0.30 -8.49 -3.22
N ALA A 99 -0.85 -8.18 -4.38
CA ALA A 99 -1.64 -6.98 -4.60
C ALA A 99 -3.00 -7.38 -5.19
N PHE A 100 -4.07 -6.82 -4.63
CA PHE A 100 -5.45 -7.08 -5.00
C PHE A 100 -6.10 -5.79 -5.42
N LEU A 101 -6.67 -5.77 -6.63
CA LEU A 101 -7.59 -4.73 -7.05
C LEU A 101 -8.99 -5.09 -6.53
N MET A 102 -9.55 -4.20 -5.73
CA MET A 102 -10.87 -4.35 -5.11
C MET A 102 -11.80 -3.25 -5.64
N SER A 103 -12.95 -3.65 -6.16
CA SER A 103 -13.99 -2.72 -6.62
C SER A 103 -15.13 -2.66 -5.60
N MET A 104 -15.60 -1.45 -5.32
CA MET A 104 -16.64 -1.16 -4.34
C MET A 104 -18.02 -0.99 -4.99
N ASP A 105 -19.08 -1.06 -4.18
CA ASP A 105 -20.47 -0.91 -4.63
C ASP A 105 -20.85 0.50 -5.10
N ASP A 106 -20.05 1.51 -4.75
CA ASP A 106 -20.17 2.89 -5.19
C ASP A 106 -19.31 3.23 -6.44
N GLY A 107 -18.60 2.23 -6.98
CA GLY A 107 -17.74 2.38 -8.15
C GLY A 107 -16.30 2.78 -7.83
N GLN A 108 -15.93 3.04 -6.58
CA GLN A 108 -14.54 3.29 -6.21
C GLN A 108 -13.69 2.01 -6.35
N GLU A 109 -12.41 2.19 -6.67
CA GLU A 109 -11.43 1.12 -6.78
C GLU A 109 -10.23 1.38 -5.88
N VAL A 110 -9.83 0.36 -5.12
CA VAL A 110 -8.66 0.40 -4.24
C VAL A 110 -7.74 -0.78 -4.50
N ILE A 111 -6.47 -0.58 -4.15
CA ILE A 111 -5.44 -1.62 -4.13
C ILE A 111 -5.16 -2.00 -2.68
N ALA A 112 -5.35 -3.26 -2.35
CA ALA A 112 -4.88 -3.85 -1.10
C ALA A 112 -3.57 -4.60 -1.35
N LYS A 113 -2.54 -4.38 -0.52
CA LYS A 113 -1.25 -5.05 -0.62
C LYS A 113 -0.97 -5.82 0.66
N VAL A 114 -0.63 -7.09 0.52
CA VAL A 114 -0.28 -7.99 1.64
C VAL A 114 1.15 -8.49 1.44
N PRO A 115 2.09 -8.24 2.36
CA PRO A 115 3.45 -8.75 2.25
C PRO A 115 3.51 -10.29 2.27
N ASN A 116 4.48 -10.86 1.56
CA ASN A 116 4.80 -12.27 1.64
C ASN A 116 5.61 -12.54 2.93
N PRO A 117 5.48 -13.73 3.57
CA PRO A 117 6.13 -14.01 4.86
C PRO A 117 7.66 -13.89 4.84
N HIS A 118 8.29 -14.17 3.70
CA HIS A 118 9.74 -14.07 3.57
C HIS A 118 10.27 -12.64 3.40
N ALA A 119 9.41 -11.64 3.14
CA ALA A 119 9.84 -10.28 2.80
C ALA A 119 10.56 -9.54 3.96
N GLY A 120 10.53 -10.10 5.17
CA GLY A 120 11.00 -9.45 6.39
C GLY A 120 10.31 -10.09 7.58
N ALA A 121 10.75 -9.84 8.81
CA ALA A 121 9.82 -10.05 9.91
C ALA A 121 8.66 -9.07 9.64
N ALA A 122 7.41 -9.50 9.84
CA ALA A 122 6.22 -8.68 9.59
C ALA A 122 6.44 -7.20 10.06
N HIS A 123 7.00 -7.09 11.27
CA HIS A 123 7.60 -5.92 11.91
C HIS A 123 8.35 -4.87 11.05
N PHE A 124 8.89 -5.18 9.86
CA PHE A 124 9.71 -4.26 9.07
C PHE A 124 9.22 -3.98 7.65
N THR A 125 8.21 -4.70 7.15
CA THR A 125 7.87 -4.65 5.71
C THR A 125 6.69 -3.76 5.37
N THR A 126 5.79 -3.53 6.33
CA THR A 126 4.50 -2.88 6.04
C THR A 126 4.44 -1.44 6.51
N ALA A 127 5.27 -1.08 7.47
CA ALA A 127 5.83 0.25 7.77
C ALA A 127 6.82 -0.01 8.92
N SER A 128 7.83 0.78 9.24
CA SER A 128 7.63 2.13 9.73
C SER A 128 6.50 2.38 10.75
N GLU A 129 5.75 1.36 11.19
CA GLU A 129 4.69 1.53 12.17
C GLU A 129 4.23 0.17 12.76
N VAL A 130 4.26 0.14 14.09
CA VAL A 130 3.56 -0.75 15.03
C VAL A 130 4.20 -2.10 15.43
N ALA A 131 4.41 -2.19 16.73
CA ALA A 131 5.18 -3.20 17.42
C ALA A 131 4.44 -4.53 17.61
N THR A 132 5.24 -5.61 17.48
CA THR A 132 5.10 -6.92 18.15
C THR A 132 4.23 -7.98 17.45
N MET A 133 4.68 -9.23 17.51
CA MET A 133 3.98 -10.43 17.04
C MET A 133 2.62 -10.70 17.73
N ASP A 134 2.28 -9.94 18.78
CA ASP A 134 0.90 -9.90 19.31
C ASP A 134 -0.02 -8.94 18.52
N PHE A 135 0.55 -8.00 17.76
CA PHE A 135 -0.17 -7.11 16.85
C PHE A 135 -0.72 -7.85 15.63
N ALA A 136 -0.01 -8.85 15.09
CA ALA A 136 -0.55 -9.75 14.06
C ALA A 136 -1.77 -10.56 14.56
N LYS A 137 -1.83 -10.89 15.85
CA LYS A 137 -3.01 -11.53 16.47
C LYS A 137 -4.16 -10.56 16.72
N SER A 138 -3.91 -9.25 16.76
CA SER A 138 -4.93 -8.22 16.94
C SER A 138 -5.47 -7.64 15.62
N HIS A 139 -4.91 -7.99 14.47
CA HIS A 139 -5.45 -7.54 13.19
C HIS A 139 -6.65 -8.40 12.77
N PRO A 140 -7.80 -7.79 12.45
CA PRO A 140 -9.00 -8.53 12.05
C PRO A 140 -8.81 -9.36 10.76
N VAL A 141 -7.77 -9.07 9.98
CA VAL A 141 -7.43 -9.76 8.73
C VAL A 141 -6.50 -10.97 8.97
N GLY A 142 -5.76 -11.02 10.09
CA GLY A 142 -4.75 -12.07 10.34
C GLY A 142 -3.45 -11.91 9.54
N ALA A 143 -3.25 -10.78 8.86
CA ALA A 143 -2.01 -10.39 8.21
C ALA A 143 -1.88 -8.86 8.20
N GLU A 144 -0.66 -8.38 7.99
CA GLU A 144 -0.41 -6.97 7.70
C GLU A 144 -0.87 -6.62 6.28
N PHE A 145 -1.35 -5.39 6.09
CA PHE A 145 -1.81 -4.93 4.79
C PHE A 145 -1.68 -3.42 4.64
N ILE A 146 -1.67 -2.96 3.40
CA ILE A 146 -1.80 -1.54 3.03
C ILE A 146 -3.00 -1.42 2.10
N ILE A 147 -3.87 -0.45 2.35
CA ILE A 147 -4.95 -0.07 1.44
C ILE A 147 -4.60 1.28 0.83
N MET A 148 -4.70 1.39 -0.48
CA MET A 148 -4.43 2.62 -1.21
C MET A 148 -5.37 2.79 -2.38
N GLU A 149 -5.61 4.02 -2.79
CA GLU A 149 -6.42 4.33 -3.98
C GLU A 149 -5.76 3.75 -5.25
N LYS A 150 -6.59 3.31 -6.21
CA LYS A 150 -6.10 2.92 -7.53
C LYS A 150 -5.71 4.16 -8.34
N ALA A 151 -4.43 4.27 -8.70
CA ALA A 151 -3.97 5.33 -9.58
C ALA A 151 -4.64 5.23 -10.96
N GLU A 152 -5.22 6.34 -11.43
CA GLU A 152 -5.79 6.44 -12.77
C GLU A 152 -4.73 6.39 -13.86
N GLY A 153 -5.08 5.78 -15.00
CA GLY A 153 -4.25 5.74 -16.20
C GLY A 153 -3.85 4.34 -16.63
N VAL A 154 -2.86 4.28 -17.53
CA VAL A 154 -2.34 3.02 -18.08
C VAL A 154 -0.83 2.92 -17.85
N PRO A 155 -0.31 1.72 -17.54
CA PRO A 155 1.13 1.53 -17.41
C PRO A 155 1.86 1.95 -18.69
N LEU A 156 2.95 2.70 -18.54
CA LEU A 156 3.73 3.19 -19.67
C LEU A 156 4.20 2.05 -20.58
N SER A 157 4.52 0.88 -20.01
CA SER A 157 4.92 -0.32 -20.77
C SER A 157 3.88 -0.78 -21.80
N GLN A 158 2.58 -0.54 -21.57
CA GLN A 158 1.51 -0.94 -22.49
C GLN A 158 1.42 -0.02 -23.71
N VAL A 159 1.75 1.26 -23.55
CA VAL A 159 1.60 2.27 -24.61
C VAL A 159 2.93 2.71 -25.22
N TRP A 160 4.05 2.46 -24.56
CA TRP A 160 5.37 2.94 -25.01
C TRP A 160 5.72 2.48 -26.42
N GLY A 161 5.36 1.25 -26.80
CA GLY A 161 5.59 0.73 -28.15
C GLY A 161 4.84 1.50 -29.24
N THR A 162 3.66 2.01 -28.94
CA THR A 162 2.76 2.68 -29.90
C THR A 162 2.87 4.21 -29.88
N MET A 163 3.49 4.79 -28.84
CA MET A 163 3.70 6.23 -28.73
C MET A 163 4.63 6.78 -29.83
N LYS A 164 4.26 7.94 -30.40
CA LYS A 164 5.10 8.67 -31.35
C LYS A 164 6.28 9.33 -30.64
N LEU A 165 7.38 9.57 -31.37
CA LEU A 165 8.58 10.19 -30.81
C LEU A 165 8.31 11.50 -30.06
N PRO A 166 7.49 12.46 -30.58
CA PRO A 166 7.18 13.66 -29.82
C PRO A 166 6.52 13.38 -28.47
N GLN A 167 5.65 12.37 -28.38
CA GLN A 167 4.99 11.99 -27.11
C GLN A 167 5.98 11.35 -26.13
N LYS A 168 6.89 10.49 -26.62
CA LYS A 168 7.95 9.90 -25.79
C LYS A 168 8.86 10.98 -25.20
N LEU A 169 9.20 11.99 -25.99
CA LEU A 169 10.02 13.13 -25.54
C LEU A 169 9.32 13.97 -24.45
N GLN A 170 7.99 13.98 -24.38
CA GLN A 170 7.24 14.65 -23.30
C GLN A 170 7.23 13.85 -21.99
N VAL A 171 7.46 12.53 -22.03
CA VAL A 171 7.55 11.71 -20.81
C VAL A 171 8.82 12.01 -20.03
N LEU A 172 9.93 12.26 -20.73
CA LEU A 172 11.23 12.56 -20.13
C LEU A 172 11.19 13.72 -19.11
N PRO A 173 10.72 14.94 -19.45
CA PRO A 173 10.67 16.04 -18.49
C PRO A 173 9.72 15.77 -17.31
N ALA A 174 8.65 15.00 -17.51
CA ALA A 174 7.76 14.61 -16.42
C ALA A 174 8.48 13.71 -15.41
N MET A 175 9.22 12.70 -15.88
CA MET A 175 10.04 11.84 -15.03
C MET A 175 11.16 12.62 -14.32
N THR A 176 11.87 13.49 -15.05
CA THR A 176 12.93 14.33 -14.48
C THR A 176 12.39 15.25 -13.38
N ARG A 177 11.17 15.78 -13.54
CA ARG A 177 10.52 16.61 -12.52
C ARG A 177 10.25 15.82 -11.24
N LEU A 178 9.72 14.60 -11.36
CA LEU A 178 9.47 13.73 -10.19
C LEU A 178 10.79 13.38 -9.49
N GLN A 179 11.81 12.96 -10.26
CA GLN A 179 13.12 12.66 -9.71
C GLN A 179 13.72 13.87 -9.00
N LYS A 180 13.64 15.07 -9.61
CA LYS A 180 14.11 16.32 -9.01
C LYS A 180 13.43 16.60 -7.67
N GLN A 181 12.13 16.35 -7.56
CA GLN A 181 11.39 16.55 -6.31
C GLN A 181 11.80 15.56 -5.22
N TRP A 182 12.08 14.30 -5.57
CA TRP A 182 12.53 13.31 -4.59
C TRP A 182 13.93 13.59 -4.08
N VAL A 183 14.84 14.00 -4.97
CA VAL A 183 16.24 14.30 -4.59
C VAL A 183 16.41 15.70 -3.99
N SER A 184 15.38 16.55 -3.96
CA SER A 184 15.47 17.87 -3.30
C SER A 184 15.38 17.78 -1.78
N VAL A 185 15.04 16.59 -1.26
CA VAL A 185 15.09 16.25 0.16
C VAL A 185 16.27 15.33 0.40
N SER A 186 17.17 15.70 1.31
CA SER A 186 18.23 14.82 1.80
C SER A 186 18.09 14.58 3.30
N PHE A 187 18.20 13.33 3.70
CA PHE A 187 18.14 12.95 5.11
C PHE A 187 19.54 12.96 5.71
N SER A 188 19.63 13.34 6.99
CA SER A 188 20.90 13.32 7.73
C SER A 188 21.40 11.91 8.05
N HIS A 189 20.51 10.91 7.95
CA HIS A 189 20.78 9.51 8.26
C HIS A 189 20.21 8.61 7.16
N TYR A 190 20.81 7.43 6.99
CA TYR A 190 20.28 6.38 6.14
C TYR A 190 19.41 5.44 6.98
N GLY A 191 18.24 5.08 6.47
CA GLY A 191 17.31 4.24 7.21
C GLY A 191 15.89 4.26 6.67
N ASN A 192 14.97 3.72 7.46
CA ASN A 192 13.54 3.75 7.19
C ASN A 192 12.90 4.95 7.92
N LEU A 193 11.82 5.50 7.36
CA LEU A 193 11.13 6.69 7.89
C LEU A 193 9.94 6.29 8.76
N TYR A 194 10.07 6.35 10.08
CA TYR A 194 9.02 5.99 11.05
C TYR A 194 8.28 7.24 11.53
N TYR A 195 7.06 7.07 12.05
CA TYR A 195 6.50 8.11 12.92
C TYR A 195 7.34 8.22 14.19
N ALA A 196 7.59 9.46 14.64
CA ALA A 196 8.43 9.74 15.79
C ALA A 196 7.90 9.11 17.09
N LYS A 197 6.58 8.86 17.18
CA LYS A 197 5.93 8.17 18.30
C LYS A 197 6.24 6.66 18.36
N ASP A 198 6.59 6.05 17.23
CA ASP A 198 6.78 4.60 17.09
C ASP A 198 8.27 4.20 17.06
N GLY A 199 9.17 5.15 16.81
CA GLY A 199 10.61 4.94 16.85
C GLY A 199 11.23 5.39 18.18
N GLN A 200 12.06 4.55 18.80
CA GLN A 200 13.01 5.02 19.82
C GLN A 200 14.10 5.87 19.13
N SER A 201 13.84 7.13 18.79
CA SER A 201 14.90 8.02 18.31
C SER A 201 15.28 9.04 19.38
N LEU A 202 16.49 8.87 19.92
CA LEU A 202 17.10 9.77 20.89
C LEU A 202 17.69 11.03 20.26
N THR A 203 17.88 11.13 18.94
CA THR A 203 18.40 12.35 18.27
C THR A 203 18.44 12.10 16.76
N GLY A 204 17.51 12.64 15.96
CA GLY A 204 17.58 12.42 14.50
C GLY A 204 16.53 13.05 13.58
N ASN A 205 15.67 13.94 14.05
CA ASN A 205 14.51 14.38 13.25
C ASN A 205 14.81 15.58 12.32
N GLN A 206 15.93 15.54 11.61
CA GLN A 206 16.33 16.61 10.71
C GLN A 206 16.59 16.10 9.30
N TYR A 207 15.96 16.75 8.32
CA TYR A 207 16.23 16.58 6.90
C TYR A 207 16.47 17.94 6.26
N VAL A 208 17.22 17.97 5.16
CA VAL A 208 17.44 19.17 4.38
C VAL A 208 16.50 19.15 3.19
N LYS A 209 15.69 20.19 3.04
CA LYS A 209 14.82 20.39 1.87
C LYS A 209 15.17 21.71 1.22
N ASP A 210 15.51 21.66 -0.06
CA ASP A 210 15.92 22.83 -0.83
C ASP A 210 17.06 23.63 -0.15
N GLY A 211 18.01 22.91 0.44
CA GLY A 211 19.16 23.48 1.15
C GLY A 211 18.86 24.02 2.56
N LYS A 212 17.63 23.91 3.05
CA LYS A 212 17.24 24.34 4.41
C LYS A 212 17.04 23.15 5.33
N VAL A 213 17.62 23.23 6.52
CA VAL A 213 17.39 22.23 7.58
C VAL A 213 15.97 22.37 8.10
N VAL A 214 15.20 21.30 8.01
CA VAL A 214 13.85 21.17 8.53
C VAL A 214 13.89 20.19 9.70
N ARG A 215 13.31 20.61 10.83
CA ARG A 215 13.04 19.72 11.97
C ARG A 215 11.62 19.19 11.84
N ASP A 216 11.50 17.87 11.85
CA ASP A 216 10.23 17.19 11.84
C ASP A 216 9.95 16.64 13.25
N LEU A 217 8.71 16.74 13.73
CA LEU A 217 8.32 16.17 15.03
C LEU A 217 7.39 14.97 14.84
N GLU A 218 6.90 14.77 13.62
CA GLU A 218 5.99 13.71 13.24
C GLU A 218 6.75 12.49 12.74
N PHE A 219 7.89 12.69 12.06
CA PHE A 219 8.68 11.62 11.45
C PHE A 219 10.15 11.59 11.91
N ALA A 220 10.71 10.39 11.98
CA ALA A 220 12.10 10.13 12.32
C ALA A 220 12.71 9.09 11.37
N VAL A 221 13.97 9.30 10.97
CA VAL A 221 14.73 8.28 10.25
C VAL A 221 15.42 7.40 11.29
N VAL A 222 15.15 6.10 11.22
CA VAL A 222 15.74 5.08 12.10
C VAL A 222 16.55 4.13 11.23
N PRO A 223 17.73 3.65 11.68
CA PRO A 223 18.56 2.72 10.91
C PRO A 223 17.74 1.60 10.26
N ALA A 224 18.03 1.33 8.99
CA ALA A 224 17.36 0.26 8.27
C ALA A 224 17.70 -1.08 8.94
N THR A 225 16.67 -1.81 9.32
CA THR A 225 16.75 -3.15 9.91
C THR A 225 16.55 -4.24 8.85
N GLY A 226 16.78 -3.89 7.58
CA GLY A 226 16.68 -4.79 6.42
C GLY A 226 17.90 -5.70 6.25
N ARG A 227 17.66 -6.90 5.73
CA ARG A 227 18.53 -8.08 5.74
C ARG A 227 19.51 -8.15 4.56
N ASP A 228 20.71 -8.65 4.83
CA ASP A 228 21.58 -9.31 3.84
C ASP A 228 21.06 -10.72 3.48
#